data_AF-A0A4Y2N0F8-F1
#
_entry.id   AF-A0A4Y2N0F8-F1
#
_cell.length_a   1.000
_cell.length_b   1.000
_cell.length_c   1.000
_cell.angle_alpha   90.00
_cell.angle_beta   90.00
_cell.angle_gamma   90.00
#
_symmetry.space_group_name_H-M   'P 1'
#
loop_
_entity.id
_entity.type
_entity.pdbx_description
1 polymer ?
#
loop_
_entity_poly.entity_id
_entity_poly.type
_entity_poly.pdbx_seq_one_letter_code
_entity_poly.pdbx_strand_id
1 'polypeptide(L)'
;MGMIWKPKDYRQRFPRRRVTDQKLFERLHRCLCETGSFVTVMHDTGRGKSVRTPQVVEDILQGVGDRLDISTREVSRAVNVPHSIVWRVLRDEGLHPYHVQKVQTFIPADYAPRIEFARWFLQQLAAQPDFSAHVLFTD
;
A
#
# COMPACT_ATOMS: atom_id res chain seq x y z
N MET A 1 27.43 -23.19 -25.45
CA MET A 1 27.04 -22.85 -26.84
C MET A 1 25.50 -22.81 -26.88
N GLY A 2 24.91 -21.64 -26.64
CA GLY A 2 23.46 -21.50 -26.44
C GLY A 2 22.70 -21.68 -27.75
N MET A 3 21.69 -22.56 -27.77
CA MET A 3 20.83 -22.77 -28.94
C MET A 3 20.08 -21.47 -29.26
N ILE A 4 20.46 -20.83 -30.35
CA ILE A 4 19.72 -19.73 -30.96
C ILE A 4 18.51 -20.35 -31.64
N TRP A 5 17.36 -20.33 -30.96
CA TRP A 5 16.11 -20.84 -31.52
C TRP A 5 15.80 -20.13 -32.84
N LYS A 6 15.85 -20.86 -33.95
CA LYS A 6 15.37 -20.35 -35.23
C LYS A 6 13.84 -20.38 -35.21
N PRO A 7 13.15 -19.46 -35.91
CA PRO A 7 11.68 -19.42 -35.94
C PRO A 7 11.03 -20.75 -36.35
N LYS A 8 11.70 -21.54 -37.19
CA LYS A 8 11.27 -22.87 -37.63
C LYS A 8 11.26 -23.88 -36.46
N ASP A 9 12.32 -23.93 -35.67
CA ASP A 9 12.45 -24.84 -34.52
C ASP A 9 11.45 -24.47 -33.42
N TYR A 10 11.23 -23.16 -33.22
CA TYR A 10 10.20 -22.67 -32.28
C TYR A 10 8.80 -23.08 -32.72
N ARG A 11 8.49 -22.99 -34.03
CA ARG A 11 7.19 -23.38 -34.60
C ARG A 11 6.94 -24.88 -34.48
N GLN A 12 7.96 -25.70 -34.70
CA GLN A 12 7.87 -27.16 -34.53
C GLN A 12 7.60 -27.55 -33.09
N ARG A 13 8.24 -26.86 -32.13
CA ARG A 13 8.09 -27.16 -30.70
C ARG A 13 6.82 -26.60 -30.08
N PHE A 14 6.26 -25.52 -30.64
CA PHE A 14 5.01 -24.91 -30.16
C PHE A 14 4.00 -24.68 -31.30
N PRO A 15 3.39 -25.75 -31.85
CA PRO A 15 2.57 -25.68 -33.06
C PRO A 15 1.30 -24.82 -32.94
N ARG A 16 0.77 -24.65 -31.71
CA ARG A 16 -0.47 -23.91 -31.43
C ARG A 16 -0.24 -22.43 -31.08
N ARG A 17 1.00 -21.96 -31.02
CA ARG A 17 1.31 -20.56 -30.71
C ARG A 17 1.49 -19.76 -31.99
N ARG A 18 0.98 -18.53 -32.03
CA ARG A 18 1.30 -17.59 -33.11
C ARG A 18 2.77 -17.22 -33.01
N VAL A 19 3.55 -17.57 -34.03
CA VAL A 19 4.97 -17.18 -34.13
C VAL A 19 5.00 -15.70 -34.49
N THR A 20 5.66 -14.89 -33.65
CA THR A 20 5.90 -13.47 -33.90
C THR A 20 6.95 -13.27 -35.02
N ASP A 21 6.98 -12.06 -35.60
CA ASP A 21 7.87 -11.67 -36.70
C ASP A 21 9.35 -12.02 -36.42
N GLN A 22 10.12 -12.38 -37.46
CA GLN A 22 11.54 -12.75 -37.39
C GLN A 22 12.38 -11.71 -36.62
N LYS A 23 12.00 -10.43 -36.74
CA LYS A 23 12.63 -9.30 -36.04
C LYS A 23 12.61 -9.44 -34.52
N LEU A 24 11.65 -10.14 -33.93
CA LEU A 24 11.60 -10.38 -32.49
C LEU A 24 12.71 -11.32 -32.04
N PHE A 25 12.99 -12.40 -32.78
CA PHE A 25 14.08 -13.33 -32.47
C PHE A 25 15.45 -12.66 -32.59
N GLU A 26 15.61 -11.80 -33.60
CA GLU A 26 16.83 -10.98 -33.77
C GLU A 26 17.03 -10.01 -32.60
N ARG A 27 15.97 -9.33 -32.15
CA ARG A 27 16.01 -8.45 -30.97
C ARG A 27 16.35 -9.21 -29.70
N LEU A 28 15.72 -10.36 -29.46
CA LEU A 28 16.01 -11.19 -28.29
C LEU A 28 17.45 -11.69 -28.30
N HIS A 29 17.94 -12.14 -29.46
CA HIS A 29 19.33 -12.56 -29.62
C HIS A 29 20.29 -11.41 -29.29
N ARG A 30 20.02 -10.22 -29.84
CA ARG A 30 20.81 -9.03 -29.57
C ARG A 30 20.83 -8.67 -28.09
N CYS A 31 19.67 -8.65 -27.42
CA CYS A 31 19.59 -8.39 -25.98
C CYS A 31 20.39 -9.41 -25.15
N LEU A 32 20.35 -10.70 -25.51
CA LEU A 32 21.12 -11.74 -24.84
C LEU A 32 22.63 -11.54 -24.99
N CYS A 33 23.09 -11.16 -26.20
CA CYS A 33 24.51 -10.93 -26.47
C CYS A 33 25.05 -9.63 -25.87
N GLU A 34 24.27 -8.54 -25.94
CA GLU A 34 24.74 -7.21 -25.56
C GLU A 34 24.54 -6.90 -24.07
N THR A 35 23.42 -7.34 -23.48
CA THR A 35 23.04 -6.95 -22.12
C THR A 35 22.82 -8.16 -21.21
N GLY A 36 22.67 -9.37 -21.75
CA GLY A 36 22.34 -10.58 -20.99
C GLY A 36 20.96 -10.53 -20.32
N SER A 37 20.15 -9.52 -20.62
CA SER A 37 18.86 -9.25 -19.99
C SER A 37 17.81 -8.94 -21.04
N PHE A 38 16.61 -9.50 -20.85
CA PHE A 38 15.44 -9.20 -21.68
C PHE A 38 14.58 -8.07 -21.09
N VAL A 39 15.02 -7.46 -19.99
CA VAL A 39 14.31 -6.34 -19.38
C VAL A 39 14.46 -5.13 -20.28
N THR A 40 13.36 -4.67 -20.86
CA THR A 40 13.30 -3.36 -21.48
C THR A 40 13.51 -2.31 -20.41
N VAL A 41 14.63 -1.58 -20.45
CA VAL A 41 14.82 -0.41 -19.61
C VAL A 41 13.84 0.66 -20.11
N MET A 42 12.66 0.71 -19.51
CA MET A 42 11.70 1.79 -19.73
C MET A 42 12.29 3.05 -19.09
N HIS A 43 13.19 3.74 -19.80
CA HIS A 43 13.55 5.10 -19.45
C HIS A 43 12.33 5.98 -19.70
N ASP A 44 11.73 6.49 -18.62
CA ASP A 44 10.86 7.66 -18.56
C ASP A 44 9.78 7.82 -19.64
N THR A 45 9.22 6.72 -20.16
CA THR A 45 8.04 6.76 -21.06
C THR A 45 6.71 7.00 -20.34
N GLY A 46 6.75 7.35 -19.06
CA GLY A 46 5.56 7.75 -18.30
C GLY A 46 5.20 9.22 -18.54
N ARG A 47 3.90 9.53 -18.56
CA ARG A 47 3.40 10.92 -18.51
C ARG A 47 4.07 11.62 -17.32
N GLY A 48 4.86 12.65 -17.58
CA GLY A 48 5.65 13.36 -16.57
C GLY A 48 4.80 13.74 -15.34
N LYS A 49 5.39 13.60 -14.16
CA LYS A 49 4.78 13.91 -12.84
C LYS A 49 4.54 15.42 -12.63
N SER A 50 4.05 16.14 -13.64
CA SER A 50 3.94 17.61 -13.65
C SER A 50 3.12 18.20 -12.50
N VAL A 51 2.27 17.40 -11.85
CA VAL A 51 1.40 17.86 -10.75
C VAL A 51 1.92 17.45 -9.36
N ARG A 52 2.88 16.50 -9.28
CA ARG A 52 3.46 16.04 -8.01
C ARG A 52 4.82 16.65 -7.76
N THR A 53 4.82 17.95 -7.56
CA THR A 53 5.99 18.60 -6.98
C THR A 53 6.11 18.18 -5.50
N PRO A 54 7.33 18.17 -4.93
CA PRO A 54 7.52 17.92 -3.50
C PRO A 54 6.66 18.83 -2.63
N GLN A 55 6.48 20.10 -3.04
CA GLN A 55 5.62 21.05 -2.34
C GLN A 55 4.17 20.59 -2.26
N VAL A 56 3.58 20.14 -3.38
CA VAL A 56 2.19 19.65 -3.40
C VAL A 56 2.02 18.41 -2.52
N VAL A 57 3.04 17.55 -2.45
CA VAL A 57 3.01 16.37 -1.57
C VAL A 57 2.99 16.82 -0.12
N GLU A 58 3.86 17.76 0.26
CA GLU A 58 3.91 18.31 1.62
C GLU A 58 2.58 18.98 2.00
N ASP A 59 2.02 19.82 1.13
CA ASP A 59 0.76 20.51 1.38
C ASP A 59 -0.40 19.51 1.60
N ILE A 60 -0.41 18.38 0.87
CA ILE A 60 -1.38 17.29 1.05
C ILE A 60 -1.18 16.60 2.41
N LEU A 61 0.06 16.30 2.79
CA LEU A 61 0.36 15.60 4.03
C LEU A 61 0.08 16.46 5.26
N GLN A 62 0.43 17.73 5.21
CA GLN A 62 0.12 18.69 6.27
C GLN A 62 -1.40 18.81 6.46
N GLY A 63 -2.16 18.93 5.36
CA GLY A 63 -3.62 19.03 5.44
C GLY A 63 -4.31 17.82 6.07
N VAL A 64 -3.73 16.62 5.96
CA VAL A 64 -4.25 15.40 6.61
C VAL A 64 -3.71 15.25 8.04
N GLY A 65 -2.47 15.67 8.29
CA GLY A 65 -1.84 15.62 9.62
C GLY A 65 -2.57 16.49 10.66
N ASP A 66 -3.05 17.66 10.26
CA ASP A 66 -3.78 18.57 11.15
C ASP A 66 -5.15 18.01 11.57
N ARG A 67 -5.78 17.21 10.69
CA ARG A 67 -7.15 16.72 10.85
C ARG A 67 -7.34 15.34 10.22
N LEU A 68 -7.31 14.30 11.04
CA LEU A 68 -7.47 12.91 10.59
C LEU A 68 -8.89 12.58 10.07
N ASP A 69 -9.87 13.46 10.31
CA ASP A 69 -11.26 13.33 9.86
C ASP A 69 -11.52 13.96 8.49
N ILE A 70 -10.53 14.66 7.91
CA ILE A 70 -10.71 15.40 6.66
C ILE A 70 -10.87 14.46 5.47
N SER A 71 -11.81 14.78 4.58
CA SER A 71 -11.98 14.00 3.36
C SER A 71 -10.88 14.33 2.34
N THR A 72 -10.47 13.34 1.57
CA THR A 72 -9.53 13.53 0.44
C THR A 72 -10.03 14.57 -0.58
N ARG A 73 -11.36 14.78 -0.68
CA ARG A 73 -11.97 15.80 -1.52
C ARG A 73 -11.80 17.22 -0.97
N GLU A 74 -11.84 17.39 0.34
CA GLU A 74 -11.58 18.68 0.98
C GLU A 74 -10.11 19.06 0.83
N VAL A 75 -9.18 18.12 1.06
CA VAL A 75 -7.74 18.34 0.82
C VAL A 75 -7.48 18.73 -0.65
N SER A 76 -8.15 18.05 -1.59
CA SER A 76 -8.08 18.37 -3.02
C SER A 76 -8.50 19.81 -3.33
N ARG A 77 -9.53 20.33 -2.66
CA ARG A 77 -9.99 21.72 -2.82
C ARG A 77 -9.03 22.72 -2.17
N ALA A 78 -8.49 22.38 -0.99
CA ALA A 78 -7.56 23.24 -0.26
C ALA A 78 -6.24 23.41 -1.01
N VAL A 79 -5.68 22.31 -1.54
CA VAL A 79 -4.39 22.30 -2.26
C VAL A 79 -4.58 22.58 -3.78
N ASN A 80 -5.82 22.68 -4.26
CA ASN A 80 -6.17 22.91 -5.67
C ASN A 80 -5.54 21.87 -6.63
N VAL A 81 -5.68 20.59 -6.29
CA VAL A 81 -5.19 19.46 -7.10
C VAL A 81 -6.28 18.45 -7.34
N PRO A 82 -6.24 17.66 -8.43
CA PRO A 82 -7.20 16.60 -8.65
C PRO A 82 -7.21 15.60 -7.49
N HIS A 83 -8.39 15.21 -7.04
CA HIS A 83 -8.62 14.23 -5.97
C HIS A 83 -7.85 12.92 -6.14
N SER A 84 -7.63 12.47 -7.37
CA SER A 84 -6.84 11.27 -7.69
C SER A 84 -5.35 11.41 -7.39
N ILE A 85 -4.81 12.63 -7.34
CA ILE A 85 -3.44 12.92 -6.91
C ILE A 85 -3.34 12.76 -5.40
N VAL A 86 -4.26 13.35 -4.64
CA VAL A 86 -4.34 13.21 -3.18
C VAL A 86 -4.36 11.74 -2.78
N TRP A 87 -5.27 10.95 -3.36
CA TRP A 87 -5.35 9.51 -3.07
C TRP A 87 -4.07 8.73 -3.31
N ARG A 88 -3.35 9.08 -4.37
CA ARG A 88 -2.14 8.34 -4.73
C ARG A 88 -0.96 8.82 -3.88
N VAL A 89 -0.87 10.10 -3.52
CA VAL A 89 0.10 10.58 -2.52
C VAL A 89 -0.12 9.86 -1.19
N LEU A 90 -1.35 9.84 -0.66
CA LEU A 90 -1.64 9.14 0.59
C LEU A 90 -1.28 7.65 0.53
N ARG A 91 -1.59 6.98 -0.59
CA ARG A 91 -1.20 5.58 -0.81
C ARG A 91 0.31 5.38 -0.87
N ASP A 92 1.01 6.24 -1.60
CA ASP A 92 2.47 6.18 -1.77
C ASP A 92 3.17 6.38 -0.40
N GLU A 93 2.58 7.18 0.50
CA GLU A 93 3.02 7.43 1.89
C GLU A 93 2.47 6.44 2.93
N GLY A 94 1.72 5.40 2.51
CA GLY A 94 1.17 4.39 3.41
C GLY A 94 0.02 4.86 4.31
N LEU A 95 -0.58 6.02 4.02
CA LEU A 95 -1.73 6.56 4.73
C LEU A 95 -3.03 5.99 4.17
N HIS A 96 -3.75 5.27 5.03
CA HIS A 96 -5.03 4.65 4.69
C HIS A 96 -6.17 5.28 5.50
N PRO A 97 -7.37 5.44 4.90
CA PRO A 97 -8.54 5.87 5.66
C PRO A 97 -8.80 4.94 6.83
N TYR A 98 -8.97 5.51 8.01
CA TYR A 98 -9.38 4.76 9.19
C TYR A 98 -10.89 4.51 9.14
N HIS A 99 -11.31 3.28 9.47
CA HIS A 99 -12.74 2.96 9.58
C HIS A 99 -13.23 3.32 10.98
N VAL A 100 -14.01 4.39 11.10
CA VAL A 100 -14.57 4.84 12.38
C VAL A 100 -15.52 3.77 12.93
N GLN A 101 -15.15 3.15 14.05
CA GLN A 101 -15.99 2.22 14.77
C GLN A 101 -16.87 2.98 15.76
N LYS A 102 -18.18 2.73 15.71
CA LYS A 102 -19.10 3.24 16.73
C LYS A 102 -18.98 2.35 17.97
N VAL A 103 -18.53 2.95 19.06
CA VAL A 103 -18.47 2.32 20.39
C VAL A 103 -19.46 2.99 21.32
N GLN A 104 -19.82 2.34 22.43
CA GLN A 104 -20.67 2.95 23.45
C GLN A 104 -20.02 4.24 23.97
N THR A 105 -20.80 5.31 24.06
CA THR A 105 -20.34 6.60 24.56
C THR A 105 -20.02 6.49 26.05
N PHE A 106 -18.77 6.72 26.43
CA PHE A 106 -18.39 6.89 27.83
C PHE A 106 -18.56 8.34 28.25
N ILE A 107 -19.22 8.56 29.38
CA ILE A 107 -19.26 9.88 30.00
C ILE A 107 -18.02 10.10 30.87
N PRO A 108 -17.61 11.35 31.15
CA PRO A 108 -16.43 11.64 31.99
C PRO A 108 -16.39 10.91 33.33
N ALA A 109 -17.55 10.62 33.93
CA ALA A 109 -17.66 9.87 35.18
C ALA A 109 -17.26 8.38 35.06
N ASP A 110 -17.32 7.78 33.87
CA ASP A 110 -17.03 6.35 33.69
C ASP A 110 -15.52 6.05 33.70
N TYR A 111 -14.68 7.04 33.38
CA TYR A 111 -13.25 6.81 33.15
C TYR A 111 -12.52 6.42 34.43
N ALA A 112 -12.73 7.13 35.54
CA ALA A 112 -12.02 6.87 36.79
C ALA A 112 -12.32 5.45 37.34
N PRO A 113 -13.58 5.03 37.51
CA PRO A 113 -13.89 3.67 37.97
C PRO A 113 -13.33 2.57 37.05
N ARG A 114 -13.36 2.78 35.73
CA ARG A 114 -12.82 1.81 34.76
C ARG A 114 -11.31 1.67 34.88
N ILE A 115 -10.58 2.77 35.05
CA ILE A 115 -9.13 2.76 35.26
C ILE A 115 -8.78 2.09 36.59
N GLU A 116 -9.53 2.40 37.65
CA GLU A 116 -9.33 1.77 38.97
C GLU A 116 -9.54 0.27 38.91
N PHE A 117 -10.64 -0.18 38.30
CA PHE A 117 -10.90 -1.61 38.08
C PHE A 117 -9.79 -2.28 37.28
N ALA A 118 -9.37 -1.69 36.15
CA ALA A 118 -8.32 -2.25 35.31
C ALA A 118 -6.98 -2.36 36.07
N ARG A 119 -6.61 -1.33 36.83
CA ARG A 119 -5.40 -1.35 37.67
C ARG A 119 -5.47 -2.41 38.76
N TRP A 120 -6.59 -2.49 39.45
CA TRP A 120 -6.82 -3.51 40.47
C TRP A 120 -6.72 -4.92 39.86
N PHE A 121 -7.36 -5.16 38.71
CA PHE A 121 -7.32 -6.46 38.05
C PHE A 121 -5.90 -6.86 37.62
N LEU A 122 -5.12 -5.91 37.09
CA LEU A 122 -3.71 -6.13 36.77
C LEU A 122 -2.86 -6.45 38.01
N GLN A 123 -3.14 -5.83 39.16
CA GLN A 123 -2.47 -6.16 40.41
C GLN A 123 -2.79 -7.58 40.89
N GLN A 124 -4.04 -8.02 40.73
CA GLN A 124 -4.41 -9.41 41.05
C GLN A 124 -3.66 -10.40 40.15
N LEU A 125 -3.58 -10.14 38.84
CA LEU A 125 -2.81 -10.98 37.91
C LEU A 125 -1.31 -11.02 38.26
N ALA A 126 -0.74 -9.91 38.73
CA ALA A 126 0.66 -9.86 39.15
C ALA A 126 0.92 -10.67 40.43
N ALA A 127 -0.03 -10.67 41.38
CA ALA A 127 0.07 -11.43 42.61
C ALA A 127 -0.20 -12.93 42.39
N GLN A 128 -1.13 -13.26 41.49
CA GLN A 128 -1.54 -14.61 41.15
C GLN A 128 -1.75 -14.72 39.63
N PRO A 129 -0.80 -15.29 38.88
CA PRO A 129 -0.89 -15.39 37.43
C PRO A 129 -2.17 -16.08 36.92
N ASP A 130 -2.68 -17.05 37.68
CA ASP A 130 -3.90 -17.81 37.34
C ASP A 130 -5.20 -17.17 37.85
N PHE A 131 -5.15 -15.93 38.36
CA PHE A 131 -6.32 -15.25 38.93
C PHE A 131 -7.50 -15.18 37.94
N SER A 132 -7.25 -14.90 36.66
CA SER A 132 -8.31 -14.81 35.64
C SER A 132 -9.12 -16.10 35.46
N ALA A 133 -8.51 -17.27 35.68
CA ALA A 133 -9.19 -18.55 35.57
C ALA A 133 -10.24 -18.78 36.68
N HIS A 134 -10.17 -17.99 37.75
CA HIS A 134 -11.06 -18.08 38.91
C HIS A 134 -12.16 -17.00 38.91
N VAL A 135 -12.20 -16.13 37.88
CA VAL A 135 -13.19 -15.06 37.76
C VAL A 135 -14.32 -15.48 36.83
N LEU A 136 -15.55 -15.48 37.33
CA LEU A 136 -16.75 -15.69 36.53
C LEU A 136 -17.39 -14.33 36.19
N PHE A 137 -17.51 -14.03 34.89
CA PHE A 137 -18.26 -12.86 34.41
C PHE A 137 -19.67 -13.28 33.99
N THR A 138 -20.67 -12.46 34.34
CA THR A 138 -22.07 -12.60 33.93
C THR A 138 -22.58 -11.26 33.40
N ASP A 139 -23.47 -11.29 32.43
CA ASP A 139 -24.18 -10.11 31.87
C ASP A 139 -25.46 -9.80 32.66
#